data_AF-A0A7Y5D6V8-F1
#
_entry.id   AF-A0A7Y5D6V8-F1
#
_cell.length_a   1.000
_cell.length_b   1.000
_cell.length_c   1.000
_cell.angle_alpha   90.00
_cell.angle_beta   90.00
_cell.angle_gamma   90.00
#
_symmetry.space_group_name_H-M   'P 1'
#
loop_
_entity.id
_entity.type
_entity.pdbx_description
1 polymer ?
#
loop_
_entity_poly.entity_id
_entity_poly.type
_entity_poly.pdbx_seq_one_letter_code
_entity_poly.pdbx_strand_id
1 'polypeptide(L)'
;MSDPTTDLIARIEPIQRASDLRPGLAARLLDPLWLLGRQWMLGEFDGEDAGTPVSVDYTLGHYPISRVRAGNVDIKVDNLGTPLERAIESLPSGRKHWTLQRRVETGALLAQLLCDAGYADAAQTLLDAYSLGKDTDPNDQDDTPAARLAALARGRVADGEAVREALLAGALPGALRAPAIEAEIAAWNALVTGMIEPPAVEAWQSERLEYAAEIDCSGLSSPLRVSEHHGDGLRWASVDMTKAPTAPPPKSVTMQRTPTALRFRGMPQARYWECEDATIDLGAVDAPAAELGRTAMLQMAMVYGNDVFLAPANVPLGTLAGVTAFSVSDTFGDVLGPTALTAATRTGTEPGRGWALWAPQCAGAPMPWLFFPPALAAPLIGEAVDDALLARDEMANRVWAIARLLEGEDGRSRAPTVNASPDTTTATSAEDDADYRYRMANDAPSGWVPLSLQVTADGRRLLRERNAATDTLLTRLLPEGAAVCDEEVGRDGVSLRIENVYARGSDGVTVVWTRVRRSSGRGGAASGLRFDQALPIKKP
;
A
#
# COMPACT_ATOMS: atom_id res chain seq x y z
N MET A 1 -29.32 -15.14 40.35
CA MET A 1 -30.68 -15.03 39.78
C MET A 1 -30.84 -13.59 39.37
N SER A 2 -30.29 -13.22 38.21
CA SER A 2 -30.96 -13.26 36.90
C SER A 2 -32.02 -12.17 36.78
N ASP A 3 -31.59 -10.99 36.31
CA ASP A 3 -32.08 -10.53 35.00
C ASP A 3 -31.05 -9.57 34.37
N PRO A 4 -30.55 -9.85 33.17
CA PRO A 4 -29.71 -8.93 32.42
C PRO A 4 -30.59 -7.80 31.88
N THR A 5 -30.21 -6.56 32.19
CA THR A 5 -30.70 -5.36 31.51
C THR A 5 -30.52 -5.57 30.02
N THR A 6 -31.64 -5.87 29.37
CA THR A 6 -31.75 -5.89 27.93
C THR A 6 -31.55 -4.44 27.51
N ASP A 7 -30.36 -4.14 26.96
CA ASP A 7 -30.20 -3.00 26.05
C ASP A 7 -31.19 -3.25 24.91
N LEU A 8 -32.43 -2.82 25.13
CA LEU A 8 -33.40 -2.61 24.08
C LEU A 8 -32.74 -1.57 23.17
N ILE A 9 -32.16 -2.06 22.08
CA ILE A 9 -32.31 -1.38 20.81
C ILE A 9 -33.82 -1.28 20.63
N ALA A 10 -34.40 -0.22 21.20
CA ALA A 10 -35.74 0.22 20.85
C ALA A 10 -35.61 0.52 19.36
N ARG A 11 -35.97 -0.47 18.55
CA ARG A 11 -36.22 -0.30 17.15
C ARG A 11 -37.35 0.73 17.12
N ILE A 12 -36.98 1.99 16.95
CA ILE A 12 -37.92 3.04 16.62
C ILE A 12 -38.42 2.64 15.23
N GLU A 13 -39.51 1.88 15.19
CA GLU A 13 -40.25 1.70 13.95
C GLU A 13 -41.02 2.99 13.73
N PRO A 14 -40.63 3.83 12.75
CA PRO A 14 -41.49 4.93 12.38
C PRO A 14 -42.80 4.32 11.88
N ILE A 15 -43.88 4.46 12.64
CA ILE A 15 -45.22 4.12 12.18
C ILE A 15 -45.59 5.18 11.14
N GLN A 16 -45.24 4.90 9.88
CA GLN A 16 -45.64 5.72 8.76
C GLN A 16 -47.13 5.49 8.50
N ARG A 17 -47.96 6.49 8.83
CA ARG A 17 -49.39 6.47 8.51
C ARG A 17 -49.68 6.74 7.03
N ALA A 18 -48.68 7.20 6.27
CA ALA A 18 -48.78 7.54 4.86
C ALA A 18 -47.63 6.90 4.08
N SER A 19 -47.92 6.39 2.88
CA SER A 19 -46.93 5.82 1.96
C SER A 19 -46.06 6.87 1.25
N ASP A 20 -46.36 8.15 1.46
CA ASP A 20 -45.66 9.28 0.87
C ASP A 20 -45.22 10.25 1.97
N LEU A 21 -43.91 10.39 2.15
CA LEU A 21 -43.30 11.31 3.12
C LEU A 21 -43.13 12.73 2.58
N ARG A 22 -43.26 12.93 1.25
CA ARG A 22 -43.04 14.23 0.60
C ARG A 22 -43.94 15.32 1.20
N PRO A 23 -45.23 15.11 1.53
CA PRO A 23 -46.05 16.15 2.14
C PRO A 23 -45.55 16.61 3.52
N GLY A 24 -44.95 15.71 4.31
CA GLY A 24 -44.39 16.02 5.63
C GLY A 24 -43.03 16.71 5.54
N LEU A 25 -42.23 16.36 4.54
CA LEU A 25 -40.91 16.96 4.26
C LEU A 25 -41.00 18.30 3.54
N ALA A 26 -42.01 18.52 2.70
CA ALA A 26 -42.13 19.70 1.83
C ALA A 26 -42.43 21.04 2.52
N ALA A 27 -42.38 21.10 3.87
CA ALA A 27 -42.53 22.31 4.70
C ALA A 27 -43.52 23.36 4.14
N ARG A 28 -44.73 22.93 3.76
CA ARG A 28 -45.69 23.79 3.03
C ARG A 28 -46.07 25.01 3.85
N LEU A 29 -45.93 26.19 3.24
CA LEU A 29 -46.32 27.47 3.83
C LEU A 29 -47.85 27.67 3.68
N LEU A 30 -48.53 27.97 4.78
CA LEU A 30 -49.94 28.35 4.81
C LEU A 30 -50.04 29.76 5.41
N ASP A 31 -50.75 29.94 6.51
CA ASP A 31 -50.84 31.22 7.22
C ASP A 31 -49.76 31.36 8.32
N PRO A 32 -49.55 32.57 8.88
CA PRO A 32 -48.57 32.76 9.96
C PRO A 32 -48.82 31.94 11.23
N LEU A 33 -50.08 31.62 11.57
CA LEU A 33 -50.42 30.79 12.72
C LEU A 33 -50.03 29.32 12.49
N TRP A 34 -50.16 28.84 11.26
CA TRP A 34 -49.66 27.54 10.84
C TRP A 34 -48.14 27.45 11.03
N LEU A 35 -47.39 28.49 10.70
CA LEU A 35 -45.94 28.51 10.90
C LEU A 35 -45.58 28.40 12.39
N LEU A 36 -46.24 29.17 13.26
CA LEU A 36 -46.06 29.04 14.71
C LEU A 36 -46.46 27.65 15.24
N GLY A 37 -47.55 27.09 14.71
CA GLY A 37 -47.99 25.73 15.05
C GLY A 37 -46.99 24.65 14.59
N ARG A 38 -46.29 24.88 13.48
CA ARG A 38 -45.20 24.00 12.99
C ARG A 38 -43.96 24.09 13.86
N GLN A 39 -43.57 25.29 14.29
CA GLN A 39 -42.47 25.48 15.26
C GLN A 39 -42.78 24.76 16.58
N TRP A 40 -44.02 24.89 17.07
CA TRP A 40 -44.47 24.14 18.26
C TRP A 40 -44.44 22.62 18.04
N MET A 41 -44.95 22.13 16.91
CA MET A 41 -44.95 20.68 16.60
C MET A 41 -43.54 20.09 16.50
N LEU A 42 -42.56 20.87 16.02
CA LEU A 42 -41.16 20.45 15.91
C LEU A 42 -40.36 20.66 17.21
N GLY A 43 -41.00 21.17 18.27
CA GLY A 43 -40.35 21.41 19.56
C GLY A 43 -39.46 22.66 19.58
N GLU A 44 -39.53 23.57 18.61
CA GLU A 44 -38.70 24.79 18.60
C GLU A 44 -39.02 25.73 19.78
N PHE A 45 -40.22 25.61 20.37
CA PHE A 45 -40.61 26.31 21.60
C PHE A 45 -40.35 25.50 22.87
N ASP A 46 -40.08 24.22 22.76
CA ASP A 46 -39.59 23.39 23.85
C ASP A 46 -38.08 23.67 23.98
N GLY A 47 -37.76 24.86 24.51
CA GLY A 47 -36.37 25.23 24.77
C GLY A 47 -35.76 24.25 25.77
N GLU A 48 -34.60 23.70 25.43
CA GLU A 48 -33.80 22.95 26.38
C GLU A 48 -32.87 23.90 27.14
N ASP A 49 -32.76 23.73 28.45
CA ASP A 49 -31.80 24.45 29.30
C ASP A 49 -30.40 23.82 29.13
N ALA A 50 -29.88 23.91 27.90
CA ALA A 50 -28.64 23.31 27.47
C ALA A 50 -27.69 24.39 26.95
N GLY A 51 -26.52 24.50 27.57
CA GLY A 51 -25.46 25.41 27.14
C GLY A 51 -24.88 25.00 25.79
N THR A 52 -24.62 25.97 24.91
CA THR A 52 -23.85 25.72 23.69
C THR A 52 -22.36 25.80 24.01
N PRO A 53 -21.51 24.89 23.51
CA PRO A 53 -20.08 24.94 23.79
C PRO A 53 -19.45 26.19 23.14
N VAL A 54 -18.74 27.01 23.91
CA VAL A 54 -18.08 28.25 23.46
C VAL A 54 -16.56 28.12 23.40
N SER A 55 -15.99 27.27 24.25
CA SER A 55 -14.57 26.92 24.21
C SER A 55 -14.35 25.47 24.59
N VAL A 56 -13.38 24.85 23.92
CA VAL A 56 -12.90 23.51 24.23
C VAL A 56 -11.43 23.60 24.56
N ASP A 57 -11.06 23.12 25.73
CA ASP A 57 -9.67 22.93 26.15
C ASP A 57 -9.37 21.44 26.13
N TYR A 58 -8.35 21.05 25.36
CA TYR A 58 -7.95 19.66 25.30
C TYR A 58 -6.44 19.51 25.28
N THR A 59 -5.98 18.40 25.86
CA THR A 59 -4.58 17.99 25.87
C THR A 59 -4.42 16.79 24.95
N LEU A 60 -3.62 16.98 23.91
CA LEU A 60 -3.25 15.92 22.98
C LEU A 60 -1.96 15.25 23.48
N GLY A 61 -2.07 14.01 23.96
CA GLY A 61 -0.94 13.14 24.25
C GLY A 61 -0.48 12.41 22.99
N HIS A 62 0.83 12.24 22.80
CA HIS A 62 1.38 11.50 21.67
C HIS A 62 2.68 10.75 21.99
N TYR A 63 2.88 9.62 21.30
CA TYR A 63 4.09 8.82 21.31
C TYR A 63 4.68 8.79 19.89
N PRO A 64 5.86 9.38 19.64
CA PRO A 64 6.46 9.39 18.32
C PRO A 64 7.01 8.00 17.94
N ILE A 65 6.92 7.66 16.67
CA ILE A 65 7.61 6.48 16.13
C ILE A 65 9.12 6.64 16.33
N SER A 66 9.81 5.51 16.46
CA SER A 66 11.25 5.50 16.75
C SER A 66 12.01 4.41 16.01
N ARG A 67 11.31 3.33 15.61
CA ARG A 67 11.90 2.21 14.91
C ARG A 67 10.85 1.48 14.08
N VAL A 68 11.28 0.93 12.95
CA VAL A 68 10.55 -0.07 12.17
C VAL A 68 11.35 -1.37 12.23
N ARG A 69 10.69 -2.46 12.57
CA ARG A 69 11.23 -3.82 12.54
C ARG A 69 10.58 -4.55 11.38
N ALA A 70 11.38 -4.87 10.38
CA ALA A 70 10.94 -5.46 9.14
C ALA A 70 11.71 -6.76 8.91
N GLY A 71 11.05 -7.88 9.17
CA GLY A 71 11.73 -9.18 9.32
C GLY A 71 12.75 -9.12 10.46
N ASN A 72 14.01 -9.43 10.16
CA ASN A 72 15.10 -9.37 11.14
C ASN A 72 15.85 -8.04 11.15
N VAL A 73 15.39 -7.05 10.38
CA VAL A 73 16.06 -5.76 10.21
C VAL A 73 15.40 -4.69 11.08
N ASP A 74 16.20 -4.05 11.93
CA ASP A 74 15.81 -2.92 12.75
C ASP A 74 16.24 -1.61 12.08
N ILE A 75 15.27 -0.81 11.65
CA ILE A 75 15.48 0.47 10.97
C ILE A 75 15.10 1.59 11.93
N LYS A 76 16.06 2.42 12.29
CA LYS A 76 15.78 3.64 13.05
C LYS A 76 15.02 4.60 12.15
N VAL A 77 13.85 5.05 12.61
CA VAL A 77 13.06 6.07 11.92
C VAL A 77 12.86 7.25 12.85
N ASP A 78 12.76 8.43 12.25
CA ASP A 78 12.20 9.61 12.89
C ASP A 78 10.78 9.85 12.36
N ASN A 79 10.05 10.73 13.03
CA ASN A 79 8.66 11.01 12.67
C ASN A 79 8.50 11.93 11.45
N LEU A 80 9.59 12.51 10.92
CA LEU A 80 9.55 13.53 9.85
C LEU A 80 10.54 13.32 8.69
N GLY A 81 11.52 12.42 8.82
CA GLY A 81 12.57 12.24 7.82
C GLY A 81 12.16 11.24 6.75
N THR A 82 12.30 9.95 7.04
CA THR A 82 12.04 8.89 6.04
C THR A 82 10.57 8.47 6.02
N PRO A 83 9.90 8.50 4.85
CA PRO A 83 8.56 7.94 4.71
C PRO A 83 8.49 6.49 5.19
N LEU A 84 7.44 6.17 5.94
CA LEU A 84 7.33 4.86 6.58
C LEU A 84 7.25 3.71 5.56
N GLU A 85 6.63 3.97 4.41
CA GLU A 85 6.58 3.05 3.26
C GLU A 85 7.98 2.68 2.77
N ARG A 86 8.95 3.61 2.74
CA ARG A 86 10.32 3.26 2.35
C ARG A 86 10.93 2.26 3.33
N ALA A 87 10.71 2.46 4.63
CA ALA A 87 11.25 1.59 5.68
C ALA A 87 10.61 0.20 5.70
N ILE A 88 9.46 0.01 5.05
CA ILE A 88 8.73 -1.27 5.00
C ILE A 88 8.84 -1.91 3.61
N GLU A 89 8.63 -1.16 2.54
CA GLU A 89 8.41 -1.69 1.20
C GLU A 89 9.70 -1.93 0.40
N SER A 90 10.83 -1.34 0.82
CA SER A 90 12.08 -1.37 0.06
C SER A 90 12.56 -2.80 -0.18
N LEU A 91 12.46 -3.25 -1.43
CA LEU A 91 12.95 -4.56 -1.82
C LEU A 91 14.46 -4.67 -1.65
N PRO A 92 14.97 -5.82 -1.17
CA PRO A 92 16.39 -6.10 -1.19
C PRO A 92 16.95 -6.03 -2.62
N SER A 93 18.06 -5.31 -2.77
CA SER A 93 18.86 -5.29 -4.00
C SER A 93 20.02 -6.28 -3.87
N GLY A 94 19.94 -7.42 -4.56
CA GLY A 94 21.08 -8.33 -4.75
C GLY A 94 21.90 -8.05 -6.02
N ARG A 95 22.94 -8.85 -6.31
CA ARG A 95 23.72 -8.80 -7.57
C ARG A 95 22.86 -8.86 -8.85
N LYS A 96 21.66 -9.46 -8.77
CA LYS A 96 20.67 -9.50 -9.88
C LYS A 96 20.01 -8.14 -10.23
N HIS A 97 20.44 -7.04 -9.61
CA HIS A 97 19.87 -5.71 -9.80
C HIS A 97 20.80 -4.73 -10.53
N TRP A 98 21.98 -5.19 -10.94
CA TRP A 98 22.91 -4.46 -11.81
C TRP A 98 22.66 -4.82 -13.27
N THR A 99 21.56 -4.31 -13.84
CA THR A 99 21.34 -4.43 -15.28
C THR A 99 22.48 -3.76 -16.04
N LEU A 100 22.74 -4.21 -17.28
CA LEU A 100 23.71 -3.57 -18.17
C LEU A 100 23.49 -2.05 -18.28
N GLN A 101 22.24 -1.58 -18.34
CA GLN A 101 21.93 -0.15 -18.29
C GLN A 101 22.49 0.52 -17.03
N ARG A 102 22.21 -0.02 -15.85
CA ARG A 102 22.68 0.55 -14.57
C ARG A 102 24.20 0.56 -14.48
N ARG A 103 24.86 -0.50 -14.94
CA ARG A 103 26.33 -0.59 -15.03
C ARG A 103 26.91 0.53 -15.88
N VAL A 104 26.32 0.77 -17.05
CA VAL A 104 26.73 1.84 -17.98
C VAL A 104 26.45 3.22 -17.38
N GLU A 105 25.24 3.48 -16.91
CA GLU A 105 24.83 4.79 -16.41
C GLU A 105 25.64 5.23 -15.20
N THR A 106 25.87 4.34 -14.24
CA THR A 106 26.65 4.67 -13.04
C THR A 106 28.14 4.83 -13.32
N GLY A 107 28.71 4.02 -14.21
CA GLY A 107 30.10 4.19 -14.63
C GLY A 107 30.31 5.52 -15.38
N ALA A 108 29.38 5.87 -16.27
CA ALA A 108 29.38 7.17 -16.95
C ALA A 108 29.20 8.33 -15.97
N LEU A 109 28.32 8.18 -14.97
CA LEU A 109 28.09 9.18 -13.93
C LEU A 109 29.36 9.48 -13.13
N LEU A 110 30.12 8.45 -12.71
CA LEU A 110 31.37 8.68 -11.99
C LEU A 110 32.41 9.40 -12.86
N ALA A 111 32.55 8.97 -14.11
CA ALA A 111 33.44 9.63 -15.06
C ALA A 111 33.06 11.11 -15.27
N GLN A 112 31.76 11.40 -15.36
CA GLN A 112 31.25 12.76 -15.46
C GLN A 112 31.56 13.59 -14.20
N LEU A 113 31.29 13.07 -13.01
CA LEU A 113 31.60 13.75 -11.75
C LEU A 113 33.09 14.10 -11.63
N LEU A 114 33.97 13.18 -12.03
CA LEU A 114 35.41 13.41 -12.03
C LEU A 114 35.81 14.48 -13.07
N CYS A 115 35.27 14.43 -14.28
CA CYS A 115 35.53 15.42 -15.32
C CYS A 115 35.04 16.83 -14.93
N ASP A 116 33.83 16.93 -14.40
CA ASP A 116 33.21 18.19 -13.97
C ASP A 116 34.00 18.83 -12.80
N ALA A 117 34.62 18.01 -11.95
CA ALA A 117 35.54 18.45 -10.89
C ALA A 117 36.98 18.74 -11.38
N GLY A 118 37.27 18.55 -12.68
CA GLY A 118 38.57 18.84 -13.29
C GLY A 118 39.59 17.68 -13.29
N TYR A 119 39.16 16.47 -12.96
CA TYR A 119 40.01 15.27 -12.84
C TYR A 119 39.88 14.33 -14.04
N ALA A 120 40.06 14.86 -15.26
CA ALA A 120 39.93 14.08 -16.49
C ALA A 120 40.89 12.88 -16.57
N ASP A 121 42.12 13.00 -16.05
CA ASP A 121 43.08 11.88 -16.00
C ASP A 121 42.61 10.74 -15.10
N ALA A 122 41.90 11.07 -14.01
CA ALA A 122 41.28 10.08 -13.13
C ALA A 122 40.10 9.39 -13.82
N ALA A 123 39.28 10.14 -14.57
CA ALA A 123 38.22 9.57 -15.40
C ALA A 123 38.76 8.63 -16.49
N GLN A 124 39.90 8.97 -17.11
CA GLN A 124 40.56 8.06 -18.05
C GLN A 124 41.11 6.81 -17.34
N THR A 125 41.73 6.97 -16.17
CA THR A 125 42.20 5.84 -15.36
C THR A 125 41.06 4.90 -14.95
N LEU A 126 39.89 5.46 -14.64
CA LEU A 126 38.67 4.71 -14.35
C LEU A 126 38.25 3.86 -15.56
N LEU A 127 38.21 4.46 -16.75
CA LEU A 127 37.86 3.76 -17.98
C LEU A 127 38.88 2.66 -18.32
N ASP A 128 40.18 2.93 -18.19
CA ASP A 128 41.24 1.97 -18.49
C ASP A 128 41.24 0.78 -17.53
N ALA A 129 40.96 1.02 -16.24
CA ALA A 129 40.96 -0.02 -15.20
C ALA A 129 39.66 -0.86 -15.18
N TYR A 130 38.52 -0.25 -15.50
CA TYR A 130 37.20 -0.87 -15.35
C TYR A 130 36.37 -0.81 -16.63
N SER A 131 36.99 -0.84 -17.81
CA SER A 131 36.25 -0.81 -19.07
C SER A 131 35.21 -1.93 -19.13
N LEU A 132 33.98 -1.63 -19.55
CA LEU A 132 32.91 -2.61 -19.65
C LEU A 132 33.29 -3.80 -20.57
N GLY A 133 33.30 -5.00 -20.00
CA GLY A 133 33.74 -6.26 -20.62
C GLY A 133 32.70 -6.97 -21.50
N LYS A 134 33.02 -8.20 -21.93
CA LYS A 134 32.23 -9.02 -22.88
C LYS A 134 31.25 -10.00 -22.21
N ASP A 135 31.01 -9.86 -20.91
CA ASP A 135 30.05 -10.71 -20.20
C ASP A 135 28.63 -10.20 -20.43
N THR A 136 28.07 -10.62 -21.56
CA THR A 136 26.62 -10.73 -21.74
C THR A 136 26.22 -12.13 -21.28
N ASP A 137 25.17 -12.23 -20.47
CA ASP A 137 24.56 -13.51 -20.08
C ASP A 137 24.29 -14.31 -21.37
N PRO A 138 24.53 -15.63 -21.44
CA PRO A 138 24.12 -16.44 -22.59
C PRO A 138 22.65 -16.24 -23.03
N ASN A 139 21.77 -15.84 -22.10
CA ASN A 139 20.37 -15.49 -22.37
C ASN A 139 20.19 -14.11 -23.05
N ASP A 140 21.21 -13.23 -23.05
CA ASP A 140 21.18 -11.92 -23.71
C ASP A 140 21.29 -12.01 -25.24
N GLN A 141 21.66 -13.17 -25.79
CA GLN A 141 21.81 -13.31 -27.25
C GLN A 141 20.49 -13.10 -28.00
N ASP A 142 19.35 -13.24 -27.31
CA ASP A 142 18.01 -12.98 -27.85
C ASP A 142 17.49 -11.56 -27.59
N ASP A 143 18.08 -10.77 -26.67
CA ASP A 143 17.71 -9.38 -26.39
C ASP A 143 18.51 -8.40 -27.28
N THR A 144 18.00 -8.20 -28.50
CA THR A 144 18.61 -7.31 -29.51
C THR A 144 18.88 -5.88 -28.98
N PRO A 145 17.98 -5.22 -28.22
CA PRO A 145 18.27 -3.97 -27.52
C PRO A 145 19.46 -4.01 -26.55
N ALA A 146 19.54 -4.98 -25.65
CA ALA A 146 20.65 -5.09 -24.70
C ALA A 146 22.00 -5.29 -25.42
N ALA A 147 22.02 -6.12 -26.47
CA ALA A 147 23.20 -6.30 -27.32
C ALA A 147 23.65 -4.99 -28.00
N ARG A 148 22.72 -4.12 -28.43
CA ARG A 148 23.04 -2.80 -29.00
C ARG A 148 23.61 -1.85 -27.95
N LEU A 149 23.06 -1.85 -26.74
CA LEU A 149 23.59 -1.04 -25.62
C LEU A 149 25.01 -1.49 -25.27
N ALA A 150 25.24 -2.80 -25.14
CA ALA A 150 26.57 -3.37 -24.90
C ALA A 150 27.57 -2.95 -25.98
N ALA A 151 27.17 -3.04 -27.25
CA ALA A 151 28.02 -2.64 -28.38
C ALA A 151 28.36 -1.14 -28.38
N LEU A 152 27.45 -0.29 -27.90
CA LEU A 152 27.67 1.15 -27.78
C LEU A 152 28.63 1.50 -26.62
N ALA A 153 28.46 0.85 -25.47
CA ALA A 153 29.18 1.19 -24.25
C ALA A 153 30.57 0.54 -24.14
N ARG A 154 30.77 -0.60 -24.80
CA ARG A 154 32.00 -1.39 -24.72
C ARG A 154 33.24 -0.55 -25.04
N GLY A 155 34.18 -0.54 -24.10
CA GLY A 155 35.45 0.20 -24.20
C GLY A 155 35.30 1.73 -24.21
N ARG A 156 34.09 2.27 -24.00
CA ARG A 156 33.81 3.71 -23.96
C ARG A 156 33.32 4.18 -22.59
N VAL A 157 32.80 3.27 -21.78
CA VAL A 157 32.28 3.54 -20.45
C VAL A 157 32.86 2.53 -19.46
N ALA A 158 33.15 3.00 -18.25
CA ALA A 158 33.53 2.13 -17.15
C ALA A 158 32.32 1.32 -16.68
N ASP A 159 32.56 0.11 -16.17
CA ASP A 159 31.56 -0.73 -15.56
C ASP A 159 31.31 -0.31 -14.12
N GLY A 160 30.18 0.36 -13.87
CA GLY A 160 29.84 0.86 -12.55
C GLY A 160 29.71 -0.23 -11.47
N GLU A 161 29.30 -1.45 -11.83
CA GLU A 161 29.24 -2.57 -10.88
C GLU A 161 30.66 -2.98 -10.47
N ALA A 162 31.56 -3.17 -11.45
CA ALA A 162 32.96 -3.52 -11.17
C ALA A 162 33.67 -2.45 -10.33
N VAL A 163 33.39 -1.17 -10.60
CA VAL A 163 33.91 -0.04 -9.81
C VAL A 163 33.34 -0.08 -8.38
N ARG A 164 32.04 -0.36 -8.22
CA ARG A 164 31.38 -0.47 -6.92
C ARG A 164 31.99 -1.60 -6.10
N GLU A 165 32.17 -2.78 -6.70
CA GLU A 165 32.80 -3.93 -6.06
C GLU A 165 34.24 -3.61 -5.62
N ALA A 166 35.02 -2.98 -6.50
CA ALA A 166 36.39 -2.59 -6.16
C ALA A 166 36.45 -1.51 -5.06
N LEU A 167 35.52 -0.56 -5.05
CA LEU A 167 35.41 0.44 -3.99
C LEU A 167 35.14 -0.23 -2.64
N LEU A 168 34.15 -1.13 -2.57
CA LEU A 168 33.81 -1.88 -1.35
C LEU A 168 34.96 -2.77 -0.87
N ALA A 169 35.72 -3.36 -1.79
CA ALA A 169 36.89 -4.17 -1.48
C ALA A 169 38.15 -3.34 -1.13
N GLY A 170 38.10 -2.01 -1.25
CA GLY A 170 39.27 -1.14 -1.09
C GLY A 170 40.34 -1.34 -2.18
N ALA A 171 39.96 -1.89 -3.33
CA ALA A 171 40.83 -2.33 -4.42
C ALA A 171 40.92 -1.32 -5.58
N LEU A 172 40.39 -0.10 -5.43
CA LEU A 172 40.53 0.94 -6.45
C LEU A 172 42.02 1.26 -6.74
N PRO A 173 42.40 1.56 -7.99
CA PRO A 173 43.70 2.08 -8.36
C PRO A 173 44.13 3.26 -7.47
N GLY A 174 45.43 3.41 -7.21
CA GLY A 174 45.95 4.47 -6.35
C GLY A 174 45.55 5.89 -6.80
N ALA A 175 45.50 6.11 -8.12
CA ALA A 175 45.02 7.36 -8.70
C ALA A 175 43.54 7.66 -8.37
N LEU A 176 42.71 6.61 -8.21
CA LEU A 176 41.31 6.67 -7.80
C LEU A 176 41.13 6.67 -6.27
N ARG A 177 42.21 6.76 -5.48
CA ARG A 177 42.16 6.88 -4.02
C ARG A 177 42.86 8.15 -3.52
N ALA A 178 43.12 9.09 -4.41
CA ALA A 178 43.74 10.35 -4.04
C ALA A 178 42.77 11.19 -3.17
N PRO A 179 43.25 11.85 -2.09
CA PRO A 179 42.38 12.68 -1.24
C PRO A 179 41.62 13.78 -1.99
N ALA A 180 42.18 14.24 -3.11
CA ALA A 180 41.59 15.30 -3.94
C ALA A 180 40.26 14.90 -4.61
N ILE A 181 39.99 13.60 -4.81
CA ILE A 181 38.81 13.07 -5.50
C ILE A 181 37.88 12.26 -4.57
N GLU A 182 38.19 12.22 -3.28
CA GLU A 182 37.45 11.42 -2.30
C GLU A 182 36.00 11.87 -2.18
N ALA A 183 35.74 13.17 -2.32
CA ALA A 183 34.41 13.76 -2.26
C ALA A 183 33.51 13.26 -3.42
N GLU A 184 34.05 13.19 -4.64
CA GLU A 184 33.34 12.74 -5.83
C GLU A 184 33.03 11.24 -5.76
N ILE A 185 33.98 10.44 -5.28
CA ILE A 185 33.77 8.99 -5.06
C ILE A 185 32.73 8.77 -3.96
N ALA A 186 32.78 9.54 -2.87
CA ALA A 186 31.80 9.46 -1.79
C ALA A 186 30.41 9.88 -2.26
N ALA A 187 30.30 10.95 -3.05
CA ALA A 187 29.04 11.41 -3.63
C ALA A 187 28.44 10.39 -4.60
N TRP A 188 29.27 9.84 -5.50
CA TRP A 188 28.85 8.76 -6.40
C TRP A 188 28.40 7.52 -5.63
N ASN A 189 29.17 7.09 -4.62
CA ASN A 189 28.83 5.94 -3.80
C ASN A 189 27.51 6.14 -3.03
N ALA A 190 27.27 7.35 -2.52
CA ALA A 190 26.01 7.69 -1.86
C ALA A 190 24.82 7.63 -2.83
N LEU A 191 24.99 8.11 -4.07
CA LEU A 191 23.97 8.03 -5.11
C LEU A 191 23.66 6.57 -5.52
N VAL A 192 24.70 5.76 -5.76
CA VAL A 192 24.55 4.33 -6.08
C VAL A 192 23.87 3.57 -4.95
N THR A 193 24.30 3.80 -3.71
CA THR A 193 23.66 3.21 -2.52
C THR A 193 22.20 3.66 -2.38
N GLY A 194 21.89 4.92 -2.69
CA GLY A 194 20.52 5.43 -2.57
C GLY A 194 19.55 4.92 -3.64
N MET A 195 20.03 4.71 -4.87
CA MET A 195 19.18 4.44 -6.04
C MET A 195 19.17 2.97 -6.48
N ILE A 196 20.31 2.28 -6.38
CA ILE A 196 20.46 0.91 -6.91
C ILE A 196 20.50 -0.10 -5.78
N GLU A 197 21.18 0.25 -4.69
CA GLU A 197 21.37 -0.63 -3.53
C GLU A 197 20.72 -0.08 -2.25
N PRO A 198 19.39 0.23 -2.27
CA PRO A 198 18.74 0.71 -1.07
C PRO A 198 18.89 -0.33 0.06
N PRO A 199 18.90 0.11 1.33
CA PRO A 199 19.01 -0.80 2.46
C PRO A 199 17.95 -1.89 2.35
N ALA A 200 18.40 -3.15 2.30
CA ALA A 200 17.52 -4.29 2.16
C ALA A 200 16.57 -4.38 3.36
N VAL A 201 15.28 -4.52 3.07
CA VAL A 201 14.24 -4.69 4.07
C VAL A 201 13.61 -6.06 3.90
N GLU A 202 13.48 -6.82 4.99
CA GLU A 202 12.92 -8.17 4.99
C GLU A 202 11.44 -8.19 5.39
N ALA A 203 10.65 -7.20 4.94
CA ALA A 203 9.22 -7.12 5.28
C ALA A 203 8.33 -7.92 4.33
N TRP A 204 8.77 -8.19 3.10
CA TRP A 204 7.95 -8.89 2.10
C TRP A 204 7.82 -10.37 2.43
N GLN A 205 6.60 -10.84 2.66
CA GLN A 205 6.28 -12.24 2.88
C GLN A 205 5.78 -12.87 1.58
N SER A 206 6.70 -13.50 0.83
CA SER A 206 6.37 -14.14 -0.45
C SER A 206 5.27 -15.21 -0.34
N GLU A 207 5.09 -15.84 0.83
CA GLU A 207 4.05 -16.86 1.03
C GLU A 207 2.63 -16.25 1.10
N ARG A 208 2.52 -15.02 1.60
CA ARG A 208 1.26 -14.29 1.81
C ARG A 208 1.03 -13.17 0.79
N LEU A 209 2.04 -12.83 0.00
CA LEU A 209 2.04 -11.74 -0.98
C LEU A 209 1.73 -10.38 -0.34
N GLU A 210 2.28 -10.13 0.84
CA GLU A 210 2.07 -8.90 1.60
C GLU A 210 3.35 -8.49 2.34
N TYR A 211 3.39 -7.23 2.77
CA TYR A 211 4.38 -6.74 3.70
C TYR A 211 3.88 -6.87 5.13
N ALA A 212 4.78 -7.28 6.02
CA ALA A 212 4.55 -7.22 7.46
C ALA A 212 5.73 -6.56 8.16
N ALA A 213 5.41 -5.68 9.10
CA ALA A 213 6.40 -4.97 9.90
C ALA A 213 5.83 -4.61 11.28
N GLU A 214 6.71 -4.26 12.21
CA GLU A 214 6.35 -3.71 13.52
C GLU A 214 6.93 -2.31 13.66
N ILE A 215 6.16 -1.37 14.19
CA ILE A 215 6.54 0.03 14.38
C ILE A 215 6.57 0.31 15.88
N ASP A 216 7.76 0.58 16.40
CA ASP A 216 7.96 0.89 17.81
C ASP A 216 7.77 2.40 18.03
N CYS A 217 6.87 2.75 18.95
CA CYS A 217 6.69 4.11 19.44
C CYS A 217 7.50 4.33 20.73
N SER A 218 8.20 5.45 20.80
CA SER A 218 9.05 5.78 21.94
C SER A 218 8.23 5.83 23.24
N GLY A 219 8.61 4.99 24.21
CA GLY A 219 7.96 4.89 25.52
C GLY A 219 6.88 3.82 25.61
N LEU A 220 6.37 3.27 24.50
CA LEU A 220 5.38 2.19 24.55
C LEU A 220 6.05 0.82 24.70
N SER A 221 5.42 -0.07 25.47
CA SER A 221 5.90 -1.44 25.66
C SER A 221 5.54 -2.41 24.53
N SER A 222 4.63 -2.04 23.63
CA SER A 222 4.12 -2.88 22.53
C SER A 222 4.18 -2.09 21.22
N PRO A 223 4.63 -2.70 20.11
CA PRO A 223 4.62 -2.07 18.81
C PRO A 223 3.22 -1.97 18.21
N LEU A 224 3.09 -1.09 17.21
CA LEU A 224 2.05 -1.19 16.19
C LEU A 224 2.47 -2.25 15.18
N ARG A 225 1.56 -3.11 14.75
CA ARG A 225 1.78 -4.15 13.74
C ARG A 225 1.15 -3.72 12.43
N VAL A 226 1.96 -3.70 11.38
CA VAL A 226 1.51 -3.61 9.99
C VAL A 226 1.34 -5.04 9.49
N SER A 227 0.11 -5.41 9.13
CA SER A 227 -0.25 -6.68 8.50
C SER A 227 -1.02 -6.42 7.22
N GLU A 228 -0.97 -7.35 6.28
CA GLU A 228 -1.73 -7.26 5.03
C GLU A 228 -1.44 -6.00 4.20
N HIS A 229 -0.25 -5.43 4.32
CA HIS A 229 0.11 -4.26 3.52
C HIS A 229 0.50 -4.67 2.10
N HIS A 230 -0.17 -4.11 1.10
CA HIS A 230 -0.06 -4.54 -0.29
C HIS A 230 0.77 -3.59 -1.18
N GLY A 231 1.40 -2.57 -0.59
CA GLY A 231 2.13 -1.54 -1.33
C GLY A 231 1.21 -0.48 -1.96
N ASP A 232 0.03 -0.25 -1.40
CA ASP A 232 -0.96 0.75 -1.84
C ASP A 232 -1.02 2.01 -0.94
N GLY A 233 -0.04 2.15 -0.05
CA GLY A 233 0.17 3.28 0.84
C GLY A 233 -0.36 3.04 2.27
N LEU A 234 0.38 3.52 3.27
CA LEU A 234 0.03 3.30 4.68
C LEU A 234 -1.02 4.33 5.13
N ARG A 235 -1.98 3.86 5.93
CA ARG A 235 -3.09 4.67 6.46
C ARG A 235 -3.29 4.38 7.95
N TRP A 236 -4.18 5.14 8.57
CA TRP A 236 -4.59 4.90 9.96
C TRP A 236 -5.12 3.47 10.18
N ALA A 237 -5.73 2.86 9.16
CA ALA A 237 -6.28 1.50 9.20
C ALA A 237 -5.24 0.41 8.90
N SER A 238 -4.01 0.77 8.53
CA SER A 238 -2.96 -0.20 8.16
C SER A 238 -2.22 -0.76 9.37
N VAL A 239 -2.58 -0.36 10.59
CA VAL A 239 -1.90 -0.77 11.81
C VAL A 239 -2.86 -1.26 12.88
N ASP A 240 -2.44 -2.30 13.57
CA ASP A 240 -3.11 -2.86 14.75
C ASP A 240 -2.13 -3.04 15.91
N MET A 241 -2.62 -3.49 17.06
CA MET A 241 -1.82 -3.82 18.23
C MET A 241 -2.17 -5.22 18.73
N THR A 242 -1.15 -6.02 19.00
CA THR A 242 -1.35 -7.36 19.58
C THR A 242 -1.74 -7.30 21.06
N LYS A 243 -1.30 -6.25 21.76
CA LYS A 243 -1.56 -6.05 23.19
C LYS A 243 -1.65 -4.57 23.53
N ALA A 244 -2.52 -4.25 24.49
CA ALA A 244 -2.58 -2.90 25.06
C ALA A 244 -1.22 -2.54 25.67
N PRO A 245 -0.59 -1.43 25.25
CA PRO A 245 0.73 -1.05 25.73
C PRO A 245 0.65 -0.54 27.17
N THR A 246 1.64 -0.88 27.98
CA THR A 246 1.94 -0.08 29.17
C THR A 246 2.66 1.18 28.68
N ALA A 247 2.18 2.34 29.11
CA ALA A 247 2.67 3.61 28.59
C ALA A 247 3.03 4.57 29.74
N PRO A 248 4.23 5.20 29.73
CA PRO A 248 4.52 6.35 30.58
C PRO A 248 3.65 7.54 30.14
N PRO A 249 3.58 8.62 30.94
CA PRO A 249 2.88 9.84 30.53
C PRO A 249 3.34 10.29 29.13
N PRO A 250 2.40 10.50 28.17
CA PRO A 250 2.76 10.89 26.82
C PRO A 250 3.37 12.30 26.81
N LYS A 251 4.15 12.59 25.76
CA LYS A 251 4.42 14.00 25.42
C LYS A 251 3.09 14.65 25.08
N SER A 252 2.86 15.85 25.57
CA SER A 252 1.55 16.49 25.45
C SER A 252 1.63 17.93 25.00
N VAL A 253 0.57 18.37 24.31
CA VAL A 253 0.33 19.77 23.96
C VAL A 253 -1.12 20.10 24.30
N THR A 254 -1.31 21.18 25.05
CA THR A 254 -2.64 21.69 25.38
C THR A 254 -3.04 22.76 24.38
N MET A 255 -4.30 22.69 23.94
CA MET A 255 -4.87 23.59 22.96
C MET A 255 -6.25 24.03 23.41
N GLN A 256 -6.53 25.32 23.19
CA GLN A 256 -7.87 25.88 23.30
C GLN A 256 -8.41 26.12 21.89
N ARG A 257 -9.66 25.73 21.63
CA ARG A 257 -10.36 25.94 20.35
C ARG A 257 -11.78 26.41 20.58
N THR A 258 -12.26 27.24 19.68
CA THR A 258 -13.70 27.53 19.57
C THR A 258 -14.34 26.39 18.78
N PRO A 259 -15.27 25.62 19.38
CA PRO A 259 -15.98 24.57 18.68
C PRO A 259 -16.94 25.18 17.66
N THR A 260 -17.19 24.44 16.59
CA THR A 260 -18.12 24.84 15.53
C THR A 260 -19.14 23.74 15.33
N ALA A 261 -20.41 24.07 15.11
CA ALA A 261 -21.41 23.06 14.79
C ALA A 261 -20.99 22.31 13.51
N LEU A 262 -21.09 20.98 13.51
CA LEU A 262 -20.81 20.15 12.36
C LEU A 262 -21.77 20.54 11.23
N ARG A 263 -21.21 21.03 10.12
CA ARG A 263 -21.96 21.40 8.92
C ARG A 263 -21.29 20.83 7.70
N PHE A 264 -22.09 20.38 6.74
CA PHE A 264 -21.63 20.03 5.41
C PHE A 264 -22.53 20.68 4.36
N ARG A 265 -22.06 20.76 3.13
CA ARG A 265 -22.80 21.43 2.05
C ARG A 265 -24.13 20.72 1.77
N GLY A 266 -25.22 21.47 1.77
CA GLY A 266 -26.58 20.93 1.59
C GLY A 266 -27.19 20.31 2.84
N MET A 267 -26.54 20.45 3.99
CA MET A 267 -27.14 20.06 5.26
C MET A 267 -28.30 21.00 5.61
N PRO A 268 -29.43 20.47 6.11
CA PRO A 268 -30.58 21.28 6.50
C PRO A 268 -30.23 22.29 7.58
N GLN A 269 -30.90 23.43 7.58
CA GLN A 269 -30.67 24.43 8.62
C GLN A 269 -31.32 24.00 9.93
N ALA A 270 -30.68 24.35 11.06
CA ALA A 270 -31.19 24.01 12.40
C ALA A 270 -32.57 24.59 12.67
N ARG A 271 -32.83 25.77 12.11
CA ARG A 271 -34.03 26.56 12.37
C ARG A 271 -35.04 26.34 11.27
N TYR A 272 -36.28 26.08 11.67
CA TYR A 272 -37.36 25.77 10.75
C TYR A 272 -37.62 26.86 9.69
N TRP A 273 -37.31 28.12 10.02
CA TRP A 273 -37.61 29.28 9.16
C TRP A 273 -36.48 29.67 8.20
N GLU A 274 -35.33 29.01 8.27
CA GLU A 274 -34.24 29.31 7.35
C GLU A 274 -34.42 28.53 6.05
N CYS A 275 -34.59 29.26 4.93
CA CYS A 275 -34.77 28.64 3.63
C CYS A 275 -33.43 28.09 3.13
N GLU A 276 -33.42 26.80 2.82
CA GLU A 276 -32.24 26.10 2.30
C GLU A 276 -31.99 26.40 0.82
N ASP A 277 -30.75 26.17 0.39
CA ASP A 277 -30.38 26.21 -1.01
C ASP A 277 -31.03 25.02 -1.75
N ALA A 278 -31.85 25.30 -2.77
CA ALA A 278 -32.58 24.30 -3.54
C ALA A 278 -31.68 23.37 -4.40
N THR A 279 -30.36 23.56 -4.39
CA THR A 279 -29.42 22.70 -5.14
C THR A 279 -29.32 21.27 -4.60
N ILE A 280 -29.71 21.02 -3.34
CA ILE A 280 -29.64 19.69 -2.71
C ILE A 280 -30.99 19.39 -2.04
N ASP A 281 -31.71 18.38 -2.54
CA ASP A 281 -32.93 17.86 -1.93
C ASP A 281 -32.63 16.52 -1.23
N LEU A 282 -32.33 16.60 0.07
CA LEU A 282 -32.09 15.41 0.89
C LEU A 282 -33.36 14.57 1.11
N GLY A 283 -34.56 15.15 0.95
CA GLY A 283 -35.84 14.44 1.09
C GLY A 283 -36.14 13.54 -0.10
N ALA A 284 -35.56 13.82 -1.26
CA ALA A 284 -35.64 12.98 -2.47
C ALA A 284 -34.58 11.87 -2.53
N VAL A 285 -33.66 11.82 -1.56
CA VAL A 285 -32.63 10.78 -1.50
C VAL A 285 -33.30 9.44 -1.15
N ASP A 286 -33.38 8.55 -2.14
CA ASP A 286 -33.84 7.18 -1.91
C ASP A 286 -32.77 6.42 -1.11
N ALA A 287 -33.11 5.92 0.08
CA ALA A 287 -32.21 5.18 0.94
C ALA A 287 -32.80 3.79 1.24
N PRO A 288 -32.47 2.77 0.42
CA PRO A 288 -32.89 1.40 0.68
C PRO A 288 -32.42 0.92 2.05
N ALA A 289 -33.16 0.01 2.68
CA ALA A 289 -32.84 -0.49 4.02
C ALA A 289 -31.43 -1.12 4.14
N ALA A 290 -30.85 -1.59 3.03
CA ALA A 290 -29.50 -2.13 2.99
C ALA A 290 -28.40 -1.05 2.94
N GLU A 291 -28.75 0.21 2.62
CA GLU A 291 -27.81 1.32 2.49
C GLU A 291 -27.62 2.09 3.80
N LEU A 292 -27.11 1.40 4.83
CA LEU A 292 -26.94 1.95 6.19
C LEU A 292 -26.18 3.27 6.23
N GLY A 293 -25.16 3.46 5.38
CA GLY A 293 -24.38 4.69 5.33
C GLY A 293 -25.20 5.91 4.88
N ARG A 294 -26.05 5.74 3.86
CA ARG A 294 -26.94 6.79 3.36
C ARG A 294 -27.99 7.14 4.41
N THR A 295 -28.57 6.13 5.06
CA THR A 295 -29.53 6.31 6.16
C THR A 295 -28.90 7.03 7.36
N ALA A 296 -27.68 6.64 7.76
CA ALA A 296 -26.96 7.28 8.86
C ALA A 296 -26.62 8.75 8.54
N MET A 297 -26.23 9.06 7.30
CA MET A 297 -25.99 10.42 6.84
C MET A 297 -27.27 11.27 6.92
N LEU A 298 -28.39 10.75 6.40
CA LEU A 298 -29.68 11.45 6.46
C LEU A 298 -30.13 11.68 7.91
N GLN A 299 -29.95 10.70 8.80
CA GLN A 299 -30.28 10.83 10.21
C GLN A 299 -29.40 11.88 10.91
N MET A 300 -28.09 11.90 10.63
CA MET A 300 -27.19 12.93 11.14
C MET A 300 -27.59 14.32 10.64
N ALA A 301 -27.93 14.44 9.35
CA ALA A 301 -28.30 15.71 8.73
C ALA A 301 -29.61 16.29 9.26
N MET A 302 -30.62 15.43 9.45
CA MET A 302 -32.00 15.84 9.74
C MET A 302 -32.35 15.85 11.23
N VAL A 303 -31.67 15.03 12.04
CA VAL A 303 -32.05 14.80 13.45
C VAL A 303 -30.96 15.27 14.41
N TYR A 304 -29.71 14.85 14.19
CA TYR A 304 -28.63 15.07 15.18
C TYR A 304 -27.72 16.25 14.87
N GLY A 305 -27.95 16.94 13.75
CA GLY A 305 -27.06 17.97 13.23
C GLY A 305 -26.82 19.18 14.15
N ASN A 306 -27.72 19.40 15.11
CA ASN A 306 -27.67 20.53 16.02
C ASN A 306 -26.82 20.28 17.27
N ASP A 307 -26.54 19.02 17.60
CA ASP A 307 -25.89 18.61 18.85
C ASP A 307 -24.46 18.12 18.66
N VAL A 308 -23.94 18.22 17.43
CA VAL A 308 -22.60 17.75 17.09
C VAL A 308 -21.70 18.93 16.78
N PHE A 309 -20.61 19.03 17.53
CA PHE A 309 -19.62 20.09 17.40
C PHE A 309 -18.24 19.52 17.02
N LEU A 310 -17.50 20.29 16.24
CA LEU A 310 -16.14 20.01 15.82
C LEU A 310 -15.17 21.01 16.46
N ALA A 311 -14.12 20.48 17.10
CA ALA A 311 -12.95 21.22 17.53
C ALA A 311 -11.71 20.67 16.79
N PRO A 312 -11.13 21.42 15.84
CA PRO A 312 -10.00 20.93 15.05
C PRO A 312 -8.74 20.71 15.91
N ALA A 313 -8.14 19.53 15.79
CA ALA A 313 -6.89 19.17 16.47
C ALA A 313 -5.75 19.00 15.47
N ASN A 314 -4.64 19.71 15.71
CA ASN A 314 -3.40 19.53 14.95
C ASN A 314 -2.62 18.38 15.59
N VAL A 315 -2.55 17.25 14.89
CA VAL A 315 -1.87 16.04 15.35
C VAL A 315 -0.48 15.95 14.71
N PRO A 316 0.60 15.76 15.49
CA PRO A 316 1.93 15.54 14.92
C PRO A 316 1.96 14.27 14.07
N LEU A 317 2.50 14.36 12.85
CA LEU A 317 2.72 13.21 11.97
C LEU A 317 3.71 12.22 12.59
N GLY A 318 3.55 10.95 12.25
CA GLY A 318 4.41 9.87 12.74
C GLY A 318 4.31 9.68 14.25
N THR A 319 3.11 9.88 14.80
CA THR A 319 2.85 9.65 16.22
C THR A 319 1.57 8.84 16.41
N LEU A 320 1.55 8.05 17.48
CA LEU A 320 0.33 7.51 18.05
C LEU A 320 -0.21 8.55 19.03
N ALA A 321 -1.34 9.18 18.70
CA ALA A 321 -1.84 10.36 19.41
C ALA A 321 -3.30 10.23 19.84
N GLY A 322 -3.67 10.88 20.93
CA GLY A 322 -4.99 10.78 21.52
C GLY A 322 -5.25 11.88 22.54
N VAL A 323 -6.52 12.17 22.78
CA VAL A 323 -6.93 13.20 23.75
C VAL A 323 -6.85 12.60 25.16
N THR A 324 -5.99 13.15 26.02
CA THR A 324 -5.78 12.66 27.39
C THR A 324 -6.50 13.49 28.45
N ALA A 325 -6.84 14.73 28.12
CA ALA A 325 -7.70 15.58 28.93
C ALA A 325 -8.57 16.42 28.00
N PHE A 326 -9.81 16.64 28.40
CA PHE A 326 -10.80 17.35 27.60
C PHE A 326 -11.78 18.05 28.54
N SER A 327 -12.03 19.34 28.30
CA SER A 327 -13.04 20.12 28.98
C SER A 327 -13.72 21.08 28.01
N VAL A 328 -15.00 21.34 28.27
CA VAL A 328 -15.83 22.23 27.47
C VAL A 328 -16.38 23.31 28.39
N SER A 329 -16.27 24.57 27.97
CA SER A 329 -16.99 25.67 28.58
C SER A 329 -18.17 26.03 27.71
N ASP A 330 -19.32 26.27 28.33
CA ASP A 330 -20.55 26.60 27.62
C ASP A 330 -20.93 28.09 27.72
N THR A 331 -22.04 28.46 27.07
CA THR A 331 -22.59 29.82 27.07
C THR A 331 -23.07 30.31 28.43
N PHE A 332 -23.34 29.42 29.39
CA PHE A 332 -23.77 29.78 30.74
C PHE A 332 -22.58 29.94 31.71
N GLY A 333 -21.37 29.61 31.25
CA GLY A 333 -20.13 29.70 32.02
C GLY A 333 -19.82 28.43 32.81
N ASP A 334 -20.60 27.36 32.61
CA ASP A 334 -20.31 26.06 33.20
C ASP A 334 -19.13 25.41 32.48
N VAL A 335 -18.30 24.71 33.25
CA VAL A 335 -17.14 23.97 32.75
C VAL A 335 -17.39 22.48 32.96
N LEU A 336 -17.67 21.78 31.87
CA LEU A 336 -17.81 20.33 31.83
C LEU A 336 -16.42 19.71 31.71
N GLY A 337 -15.98 19.07 32.78
CA GLY A 337 -14.68 18.38 32.85
C GLY A 337 -14.73 16.89 32.47
N PRO A 338 -13.61 16.17 32.64
CA PRO A 338 -13.46 14.77 32.23
C PRO A 338 -14.44 13.79 32.90
N THR A 339 -14.98 14.14 34.07
CA THR A 339 -15.96 13.31 34.79
C THR A 339 -17.38 13.46 34.25
N ALA A 340 -17.68 14.55 33.55
CA ALA A 340 -18.98 14.81 32.93
C ALA A 340 -19.01 14.40 31.44
N LEU A 341 -17.85 14.17 30.84
CA LEU A 341 -17.70 13.89 29.41
C LEU A 341 -17.24 12.45 29.20
N THR A 342 -18.00 11.69 28.42
CA THR A 342 -17.66 10.30 28.08
C THR A 342 -17.18 10.23 26.64
N ALA A 343 -16.03 9.58 26.42
CA ALA A 343 -15.55 9.32 25.07
C ALA A 343 -16.54 8.41 24.32
N ALA A 344 -16.76 8.69 23.03
CA ALA A 344 -17.66 7.89 22.19
C ALA A 344 -17.16 6.45 21.96
N THR A 345 -15.89 6.16 22.29
CA THR A 345 -15.35 4.80 22.31
C THR A 345 -16.15 3.95 23.28
N ARG A 346 -16.86 2.93 22.77
CA ARG A 346 -17.55 2.00 23.65
C ARG A 346 -16.52 1.03 24.19
N THR A 347 -16.23 1.09 25.49
CA THR A 347 -15.55 0.00 26.19
C THR A 347 -16.61 -0.97 26.66
N GLY A 348 -16.88 -2.02 25.89
CA GLY A 348 -17.73 -3.10 26.36
C GLY A 348 -17.11 -3.74 27.61
N THR A 349 -17.93 -4.10 28.60
CA THR A 349 -17.48 -4.87 29.77
C THR A 349 -17.14 -6.33 29.41
N GLU A 350 -17.61 -6.81 28.26
CA GLU A 350 -17.26 -8.11 27.68
C GLU A 350 -16.17 -7.98 26.60
N PRO A 351 -15.20 -8.91 26.53
CA PRO A 351 -14.22 -8.98 25.45
C PRO A 351 -14.90 -8.98 24.07
N GLY A 352 -14.47 -8.09 23.17
CA GLY A 352 -14.99 -8.02 21.80
C GLY A 352 -16.28 -7.20 21.59
N ARG A 353 -16.86 -6.61 22.65
CA ARG A 353 -18.02 -5.70 22.53
C ARG A 353 -17.67 -4.21 22.53
N GLY A 354 -16.38 -3.87 22.63
CA GLY A 354 -15.93 -2.50 22.53
C GLY A 354 -15.59 -2.10 21.09
N TRP A 355 -15.91 -0.86 20.70
CA TRP A 355 -15.60 -0.32 19.38
C TRP A 355 -15.09 1.12 19.48
N ALA A 356 -14.16 1.46 18.60
CA ALA A 356 -13.67 2.81 18.38
C ALA A 356 -13.51 3.02 16.87
N LEU A 357 -14.01 4.13 16.34
CA LEU A 357 -13.77 4.49 14.95
C LEU A 357 -12.36 5.05 14.82
N TRP A 358 -11.67 4.67 13.75
CA TRP A 358 -10.33 5.19 13.40
C TRP A 358 -9.19 4.83 14.36
N ALA A 359 -9.43 3.96 15.36
CA ALA A 359 -8.38 3.48 16.24
C ALA A 359 -7.80 2.14 15.76
N PRO A 360 -6.50 1.88 15.97
CA PRO A 360 -5.91 0.56 15.77
C PRO A 360 -6.68 -0.49 16.57
N GLN A 361 -6.94 -1.66 15.98
CA GLN A 361 -7.54 -2.75 16.72
C GLN A 361 -6.54 -3.24 17.77
N CYS A 362 -7.01 -3.53 18.99
CA CYS A 362 -6.20 -4.08 20.04
C CYS A 362 -6.93 -5.25 20.70
N ALA A 363 -6.22 -6.36 20.91
CA ALA A 363 -6.77 -7.49 21.64
C ALA A 363 -7.16 -7.06 23.08
N GLY A 364 -8.41 -7.34 23.46
CA GLY A 364 -8.94 -7.09 24.81
C GLY A 364 -9.80 -5.82 24.93
N ALA A 365 -9.33 -4.65 24.49
CA ALA A 365 -10.06 -3.39 24.62
C ALA A 365 -9.73 -2.38 23.50
N PRO A 366 -10.72 -1.57 23.06
CA PRO A 366 -10.46 -0.48 22.12
C PRO A 366 -9.56 0.58 22.75
N MET A 367 -8.59 1.05 21.99
CA MET A 367 -7.61 2.05 22.44
C MET A 367 -8.03 3.45 22.00
N PRO A 368 -7.91 4.50 22.84
CA PRO A 368 -8.28 5.86 22.48
C PRO A 368 -7.16 6.60 21.72
N TRP A 369 -6.39 5.87 20.90
CA TRP A 369 -5.26 6.41 20.17
C TRP A 369 -5.48 6.27 18.66
N LEU A 370 -5.04 7.28 17.93
CA LEU A 370 -5.10 7.38 16.49
C LEU A 370 -3.67 7.45 15.96
N PHE A 371 -3.37 6.63 14.95
CA PHE A 371 -2.08 6.65 14.28
C PHE A 371 -2.18 7.39 12.96
N PHE A 372 -1.35 8.41 12.81
CA PHE A 372 -1.16 9.08 11.52
C PHE A 372 0.26 8.75 11.02
N PRO A 373 0.41 7.77 10.10
CA PRO A 373 1.71 7.47 9.55
C PRO A 373 2.30 8.70 8.84
N PRO A 374 3.64 8.89 8.84
CA PRO A 374 4.29 9.82 7.94
C PRO A 374 4.29 9.19 6.54
N ALA A 375 3.08 9.09 5.98
CA ALA A 375 2.78 8.43 4.72
C ALA A 375 3.04 9.35 3.53
N LEU A 376 3.18 8.73 2.37
CA LEU A 376 3.42 9.42 1.11
C LEU A 376 2.19 10.22 0.69
N ALA A 377 2.27 11.56 0.71
CA ALA A 377 1.15 12.39 0.27
C ALA A 377 0.84 12.23 -1.23
N ALA A 378 1.89 12.23 -2.08
CA ALA A 378 1.77 12.09 -3.53
C ALA A 378 3.08 11.52 -4.12
N PRO A 379 3.35 10.21 -4.00
CA PRO A 379 4.53 9.61 -4.60
C PRO A 379 4.42 9.58 -6.12
N LEU A 380 5.55 9.73 -6.80
CA LEU A 380 5.67 9.43 -8.23
C LEU A 380 5.98 7.94 -8.36
N ILE A 381 5.07 7.21 -9.00
CA ILE A 381 5.21 5.79 -9.26
C ILE A 381 5.67 5.64 -10.71
N GLY A 382 6.84 5.01 -10.90
CA GLY A 382 7.36 4.69 -12.21
C GLY A 382 6.56 3.60 -12.92
N GLU A 383 6.90 3.33 -14.18
CA GLU A 383 6.37 2.15 -14.86
C GLU A 383 6.79 0.85 -14.15
N ALA A 384 5.98 -0.19 -14.32
CA ALA A 384 6.27 -1.49 -13.72
C ALA A 384 7.54 -2.07 -14.33
N VAL A 385 8.55 -2.28 -13.49
CA VAL A 385 9.82 -2.92 -13.83
C VAL A 385 9.55 -4.37 -14.23
N ASP A 386 8.87 -5.10 -13.35
CA ASP A 386 8.37 -6.45 -13.61
C ASP A 386 6.87 -6.51 -13.27
N ASP A 387 6.10 -7.28 -14.03
CA ASP A 387 4.68 -7.52 -13.81
C ASP A 387 4.36 -9.00 -14.00
N ALA A 388 3.81 -9.62 -12.95
CA ALA A 388 3.33 -11.00 -12.98
C ALA A 388 1.87 -11.11 -12.57
N LEU A 389 1.15 -12.04 -13.20
CA LEU A 389 -0.20 -12.45 -12.83
C LEU A 389 -0.18 -13.89 -12.29
N LEU A 390 -0.60 -14.08 -11.05
CA LEU A 390 -0.97 -15.39 -10.53
C LEU A 390 -2.44 -15.65 -10.86
N ALA A 391 -2.74 -16.68 -11.63
CA ALA A 391 -4.11 -16.96 -12.04
C ALA A 391 -4.40 -18.46 -12.07
N ARG A 392 -5.64 -18.81 -11.72
CA ARG A 392 -6.18 -20.16 -11.87
C ARG A 392 -6.59 -20.40 -13.32
N ASP A 393 -6.20 -21.55 -13.84
CA ASP A 393 -6.70 -22.12 -15.09
C ASP A 393 -7.59 -23.32 -14.73
N GLU A 394 -8.89 -23.06 -14.69
CA GLU A 394 -9.92 -24.05 -14.35
C GLU A 394 -9.95 -25.21 -15.36
N MET A 395 -9.62 -24.95 -16.62
CA MET A 395 -9.66 -25.97 -17.68
C MET A 395 -8.46 -26.93 -17.57
N ALA A 396 -7.29 -26.40 -17.22
CA ALA A 396 -6.07 -27.17 -17.00
C ALA A 396 -5.96 -27.72 -15.56
N ASN A 397 -6.87 -27.32 -14.66
CA ASN A 397 -6.80 -27.56 -13.22
C ASN A 397 -5.41 -27.23 -12.63
N ARG A 398 -4.87 -26.07 -13.01
CA ARG A 398 -3.55 -25.59 -12.59
C ARG A 398 -3.59 -24.13 -12.18
N VAL A 399 -2.64 -23.72 -11.36
CA VAL A 399 -2.35 -22.31 -11.11
C VAL A 399 -1.09 -21.93 -11.86
N TRP A 400 -1.09 -20.76 -12.48
CA TRP A 400 0.02 -20.25 -13.27
C TRP A 400 0.54 -18.95 -12.69
N ALA A 401 1.86 -18.80 -12.69
CA ALA A 401 2.53 -17.52 -12.61
C ALA A 401 2.88 -17.06 -14.03
N ILE A 402 2.27 -15.97 -14.47
CA ILE A 402 2.32 -15.49 -15.85
C ILE A 402 3.10 -14.17 -15.87
N ALA A 403 4.29 -14.17 -16.45
CA ALA A 403 5.04 -12.94 -16.68
C ALA A 403 4.37 -12.09 -17.78
N ARG A 404 4.00 -10.85 -17.45
CA ARG A 404 3.40 -9.88 -18.38
C ARG A 404 4.39 -8.82 -18.84
N LEU A 405 5.26 -8.38 -17.94
CA LEU A 405 6.36 -7.46 -18.22
C LEU A 405 7.58 -7.92 -17.44
N LEU A 406 8.75 -7.81 -18.05
CA LEU A 406 10.04 -8.15 -17.47
C LEU A 406 11.09 -7.14 -17.87
N GLU A 407 11.90 -6.72 -16.90
CA GLU A 407 13.06 -5.85 -17.14
C GLU A 407 14.14 -6.61 -17.91
N GLY A 408 14.47 -6.13 -19.11
CA GLY A 408 15.65 -6.59 -19.85
C GLY A 408 16.93 -5.97 -19.31
N GLU A 409 18.09 -6.45 -19.78
CA GLU A 409 19.39 -5.92 -19.38
C GLU A 409 19.60 -4.45 -19.79
N ASP A 410 18.87 -3.98 -20.81
CA ASP A 410 18.83 -2.56 -21.17
C ASP A 410 17.91 -1.71 -20.25
N GLY A 411 17.41 -2.32 -19.16
CA GLY A 411 16.56 -1.75 -18.11
C GLY A 411 15.17 -1.30 -18.58
N ARG A 412 14.75 -1.77 -19.75
CA ARG A 412 13.39 -1.55 -20.25
C ARG A 412 12.53 -2.77 -20.03
N SER A 413 11.32 -2.53 -19.53
CA SER A 413 10.32 -3.57 -19.29
C SER A 413 9.58 -3.92 -20.58
N ARG A 414 9.50 -5.21 -20.91
CA ARG A 414 8.82 -5.72 -22.11
C ARG A 414 8.03 -6.98 -21.81
N ALA A 415 7.00 -7.22 -22.62
CA ALA A 415 6.31 -8.50 -22.58
C ALA A 415 7.26 -9.61 -23.04
N PRO A 416 7.28 -10.77 -22.36
CA PRO A 416 8.07 -11.91 -22.82
C PRO A 416 7.67 -12.26 -24.26
N THR A 417 8.65 -12.53 -25.11
CA THR A 417 8.37 -13.02 -26.46
C THR A 417 7.63 -14.34 -26.33
N VAL A 418 6.37 -14.37 -26.79
CA VAL A 418 5.60 -15.61 -26.91
C VAL A 418 6.18 -16.39 -28.08
N ASN A 419 7.23 -17.16 -27.82
CA ASN A 419 7.66 -18.16 -28.78
C ASN A 419 6.56 -19.20 -28.77
N ALA A 420 5.68 -19.17 -29.78
CA ALA A 420 4.82 -20.30 -30.07
C ALA A 420 5.74 -21.51 -30.09
N SER A 421 5.52 -22.46 -29.16
CA SER A 421 6.37 -23.64 -29.04
C SER A 421 6.58 -24.16 -30.46
N PRO A 422 7.82 -24.18 -30.96
CA PRO A 422 8.00 -24.51 -32.35
C PRO A 422 7.46 -25.93 -32.46
N ASP A 423 6.50 -26.13 -33.38
CA ASP A 423 5.95 -27.44 -33.68
C ASP A 423 7.04 -28.35 -34.33
N THR A 424 8.33 -28.04 -34.11
CA THR A 424 9.53 -28.79 -34.44
C THR A 424 9.72 -29.93 -33.45
N THR A 425 8.75 -30.84 -33.43
CA THR A 425 9.17 -32.21 -33.69
C THR A 425 9.12 -32.36 -35.20
N THR A 426 10.20 -31.97 -35.87
CA THR A 426 10.56 -32.55 -37.16
C THR A 426 10.80 -34.02 -36.85
N ALA A 427 9.71 -34.81 -36.85
CA ALA A 427 9.81 -36.24 -36.70
C ALA A 427 10.62 -36.72 -37.90
N THR A 428 11.85 -37.15 -37.64
CA THR A 428 12.63 -37.93 -38.56
C THR A 428 11.80 -39.16 -38.93
N SER A 429 11.24 -39.15 -40.14
CA SER A 429 10.73 -40.29 -40.91
C SER A 429 10.41 -41.54 -40.07
N ALA A 430 9.17 -41.66 -39.60
CA ALA A 430 8.61 -42.93 -39.13
C ALA A 430 7.24 -43.14 -39.78
N GLU A 431 7.22 -44.07 -40.73
CA GLU A 431 6.08 -44.71 -41.44
C GLU A 431 5.00 -43.79 -42.05
N ASP A 432 5.04 -43.68 -43.38
CA ASP A 432 4.27 -42.80 -44.27
C ASP A 432 2.73 -43.04 -44.36
N ASP A 433 2.10 -43.76 -43.43
CA ASP A 433 0.68 -44.18 -43.57
C ASP A 433 -0.25 -43.84 -42.38
N ALA A 434 0.19 -43.03 -41.41
CA ALA A 434 -0.65 -42.58 -40.31
C ALA A 434 -1.43 -41.29 -40.65
N ASP A 435 -2.76 -41.29 -40.47
CA ASP A 435 -3.58 -40.08 -40.65
C ASP A 435 -3.49 -39.09 -39.47
N TYR A 436 -3.05 -39.56 -38.29
CA TYR A 436 -2.95 -38.77 -37.07
C TYR A 436 -1.65 -39.03 -36.31
N ARG A 437 -1.05 -37.97 -35.75
CA ARG A 437 0.00 -38.04 -34.73
C ARG A 437 -0.62 -37.88 -33.35
N TYR A 438 -0.33 -38.80 -32.44
CA TYR A 438 -0.69 -38.63 -31.03
C TYR A 438 0.32 -37.71 -30.35
N ARG A 439 -0.19 -36.72 -29.61
CA ARG A 439 0.58 -35.78 -28.79
C ARG A 439 0.02 -35.83 -27.37
N MET A 440 0.81 -36.33 -26.42
CA MET A 440 0.40 -36.51 -25.02
C MET A 440 0.02 -35.19 -24.35
N ALA A 441 0.79 -34.13 -24.56
CA ALA A 441 0.47 -32.77 -24.13
C ALA A 441 1.12 -31.75 -25.08
N ASN A 442 0.52 -30.57 -25.21
CA ASN A 442 1.23 -29.41 -25.75
C ASN A 442 1.97 -28.66 -24.63
N ASP A 443 2.94 -27.83 -25.03
CA ASP A 443 3.63 -26.96 -24.08
C ASP A 443 2.76 -25.75 -23.72
N ALA A 444 2.94 -25.25 -22.50
CA ALA A 444 2.39 -23.96 -22.09
C ALA A 444 3.07 -22.80 -22.86
N PRO A 445 2.41 -21.65 -23.01
CA PRO A 445 3.03 -20.47 -23.62
C PRO A 445 4.30 -20.05 -22.85
N SER A 446 5.30 -19.50 -23.54
CA SER A 446 6.48 -18.96 -22.88
C SER A 446 6.10 -17.86 -21.88
N GLY A 447 6.82 -17.80 -20.75
CA GLY A 447 6.53 -16.90 -19.64
C GLY A 447 5.44 -17.40 -18.67
N TRP A 448 4.84 -18.57 -18.91
CA TRP A 448 3.91 -19.21 -17.99
C TRP A 448 4.64 -20.28 -17.17
N VAL A 449 4.77 -20.04 -15.87
CA VAL A 449 5.40 -20.96 -14.93
C VAL A 449 4.32 -21.64 -14.10
N PRO A 450 4.23 -22.98 -14.11
CA PRO A 450 3.23 -23.68 -13.32
C PRO A 450 3.53 -23.57 -11.83
N LEU A 451 2.47 -23.37 -11.04
CA LEU A 451 2.49 -23.50 -9.59
C LEU A 451 1.76 -24.78 -9.20
N SER A 452 2.49 -25.70 -8.58
CA SER A 452 1.96 -26.99 -8.18
C SER A 452 1.44 -26.97 -6.76
N LEU A 453 0.22 -27.48 -6.60
CA LEU A 453 -0.41 -27.60 -5.28
C LEU A 453 0.30 -28.67 -4.46
N GLN A 454 0.84 -28.25 -3.32
CA GLN A 454 1.36 -29.10 -2.26
C GLN A 454 0.45 -28.98 -1.05
N VAL A 455 0.07 -30.14 -0.49
CA VAL A 455 -0.70 -30.21 0.75
C VAL A 455 0.26 -30.64 1.85
N THR A 456 0.49 -29.74 2.81
CA THR A 456 1.31 -30.01 4.00
C THR A 456 0.42 -30.06 5.24
N ALA A 457 0.98 -30.42 6.40
CA ALA A 457 0.25 -30.38 7.67
C ALA A 457 -0.22 -28.95 8.04
N ASP A 458 0.52 -27.94 7.57
CA ASP A 458 0.27 -26.52 7.87
C ASP A 458 -0.68 -25.83 6.88
N GLY A 459 -1.15 -26.53 5.85
CA GLY A 459 -2.11 -26.00 4.88
C GLY A 459 -1.82 -26.35 3.43
N ARG A 460 -2.44 -25.60 2.51
CA ARG A 460 -2.28 -25.76 1.06
C ARG A 460 -1.34 -24.67 0.53
N ARG A 461 -0.33 -25.09 -0.22
CA ARG A 461 0.69 -24.18 -0.79
C ARG A 461 0.85 -24.44 -2.28
N LEU A 462 1.07 -23.38 -3.03
CA LEU A 462 1.35 -23.36 -4.46
C LEU A 462 2.85 -23.17 -4.64
N LEU A 463 3.56 -24.26 -4.91
CA LEU A 463 5.01 -24.26 -5.10
C LEU A 463 5.34 -23.92 -6.56
N ARG A 464 6.22 -22.94 -6.76
CA ARG A 464 6.78 -22.67 -8.08
C ARG A 464 7.63 -23.85 -8.55
N GLU A 465 7.23 -24.49 -9.66
CA GLU A 465 8.03 -25.56 -10.26
C GLU A 465 9.25 -24.99 -10.98
N ARG A 466 10.35 -25.77 -10.97
CA ARG A 466 11.53 -25.46 -11.76
C ARG A 466 11.23 -25.75 -13.23
N ASN A 467 11.38 -24.75 -14.07
CA ASN A 467 11.29 -24.92 -15.52
C ASN A 467 12.50 -24.26 -16.18
N ALA A 468 13.43 -25.08 -16.70
CA ALA A 468 14.68 -24.64 -17.30
C ALA A 468 14.48 -23.67 -18.48
N ALA A 469 13.30 -23.65 -19.12
CA ALA A 469 12.98 -22.75 -20.23
C ALA A 469 12.43 -21.37 -19.80
N THR A 470 12.08 -21.18 -18.53
CA THR A 470 11.41 -19.95 -18.01
C THR A 470 12.03 -19.43 -16.70
N ASP A 471 13.19 -19.97 -16.29
CA ASP A 471 13.70 -19.85 -14.93
C ASP A 471 14.20 -18.44 -14.56
N THR A 472 14.57 -17.60 -15.52
CA THR A 472 15.11 -16.26 -15.25
C THR A 472 14.02 -15.24 -14.91
N LEU A 473 12.85 -15.38 -15.52
CA LEU A 473 11.88 -14.29 -15.70
C LEU A 473 11.11 -13.91 -14.43
N LEU A 474 10.75 -14.84 -13.56
CA LEU A 474 9.93 -14.55 -12.38
C LEU A 474 10.71 -14.47 -11.06
N THR A 475 12.03 -14.63 -11.09
CA THR A 475 12.84 -14.85 -9.88
C THR A 475 12.84 -13.69 -8.87
N ARG A 476 12.56 -12.46 -9.31
CA ARG A 476 12.46 -11.28 -8.42
C ARG A 476 11.13 -11.20 -7.68
N LEU A 477 10.04 -11.64 -8.29
CA LEU A 477 8.70 -11.63 -7.70
C LEU A 477 8.40 -12.94 -6.94
N LEU A 478 8.81 -14.07 -7.53
CA LEU A 478 8.60 -15.42 -7.03
C LEU A 478 9.91 -16.21 -7.21
N PRO A 479 10.83 -16.17 -6.22
CA PRO A 479 12.09 -16.89 -6.30
C PRO A 479 11.86 -18.40 -6.47
N GLU A 480 12.90 -19.11 -6.91
CA GLU A 480 12.81 -20.57 -7.06
C GLU A 480 12.50 -21.20 -5.71
N GLY A 481 11.56 -22.14 -5.67
CA GLY A 481 11.08 -22.74 -4.42
C GLY A 481 10.14 -21.85 -3.61
N ALA A 482 9.76 -20.67 -4.10
CA ALA A 482 8.70 -19.88 -3.47
C ALA A 482 7.40 -20.69 -3.39
N ALA A 483 6.79 -20.66 -2.20
CA ALA A 483 5.54 -21.34 -1.91
C ALA A 483 4.51 -20.31 -1.45
N VAL A 484 3.45 -20.10 -2.24
CA VAL A 484 2.38 -19.15 -1.94
C VAL A 484 1.21 -19.90 -1.29
N CYS A 485 0.56 -19.35 -0.26
CA CYS A 485 -0.66 -19.97 0.28
C CYS A 485 -1.75 -20.04 -0.81
N ASP A 486 -2.42 -21.19 -0.96
CA ASP A 486 -3.41 -21.43 -2.01
C ASP A 486 -4.56 -20.41 -1.99
N GLU A 487 -4.94 -19.99 -0.78
CA GLU A 487 -6.02 -19.02 -0.54
C GLU A 487 -5.70 -17.60 -1.05
N GLU A 488 -4.41 -17.25 -1.20
CA GLU A 488 -4.01 -15.94 -1.70
C GLU A 488 -4.33 -15.77 -3.19
N VAL A 489 -4.40 -16.87 -3.94
CA VAL A 489 -4.76 -16.87 -5.37
C VAL A 489 -6.25 -17.18 -5.53
N GLY A 490 -7.08 -16.15 -5.44
CA GLY A 490 -8.52 -16.23 -5.68
C GLY A 490 -8.89 -16.42 -7.16
N ARG A 491 -10.19 -16.48 -7.44
CA ARG A 491 -10.74 -16.64 -8.79
C ARG A 491 -10.37 -15.49 -9.74
N ASP A 492 -10.27 -14.28 -9.20
CA ASP A 492 -9.90 -13.10 -9.98
C ASP A 492 -8.41 -13.01 -10.28
N GLY A 493 -7.60 -13.90 -9.69
CA GLY A 493 -6.14 -13.87 -9.75
C GLY A 493 -5.53 -12.72 -8.94
N VAL A 494 -4.20 -12.69 -8.90
CA VAL A 494 -3.41 -11.69 -8.19
C VAL A 494 -2.36 -11.10 -9.12
N SER A 495 -2.34 -9.78 -9.24
CA SER A 495 -1.32 -9.05 -9.97
C SER A 495 -0.24 -8.59 -8.99
N LEU A 496 1.01 -8.91 -9.30
CA LEU A 496 2.20 -8.47 -8.59
C LEU A 496 3.03 -7.59 -9.52
N ARG A 497 3.36 -6.37 -9.10
CA ARG A 497 4.20 -5.46 -9.88
C ARG A 497 5.39 -4.99 -9.08
N ILE A 498 6.58 -5.02 -9.66
CA ILE A 498 7.74 -4.32 -9.13
C ILE A 498 7.69 -2.89 -9.67
N GLU A 499 7.60 -1.90 -8.78
CA GLU A 499 7.50 -0.49 -9.16
C GLU A 499 8.61 0.31 -8.47
N ASN A 500 9.23 1.23 -9.20
CA ASN A 500 10.09 2.25 -8.60
C ASN A 500 9.22 3.38 -8.06
N VAL A 501 9.44 3.76 -6.81
CA VAL A 501 8.73 4.83 -6.13
C VAL A 501 9.70 5.95 -5.82
N TYR A 502 9.35 7.14 -6.28
CA TYR A 502 10.01 8.39 -5.92
C TYR A 502 9.08 9.18 -5.02
N ALA A 503 9.62 9.69 -3.92
CA ALA A 503 8.87 10.59 -3.06
C ALA A 503 9.74 11.63 -2.39
N ARG A 504 9.08 12.63 -1.84
CA ARG A 504 9.69 13.64 -1.00
C ARG A 504 9.17 13.47 0.42
N GLY A 505 10.08 13.32 1.38
CA GLY A 505 9.76 13.28 2.81
C GLY A 505 9.20 14.61 3.30
N SER A 506 8.63 14.61 4.51
CA SER A 506 8.14 15.83 5.15
C SER A 506 9.24 16.84 5.49
N ASP A 507 10.49 16.39 5.57
CA ASP A 507 11.70 17.20 5.69
C ASP A 507 12.17 17.82 4.35
N GLY A 508 11.52 17.45 3.23
CA GLY A 508 11.89 17.89 1.90
C GLY A 508 13.01 17.07 1.25
N VAL A 509 13.49 15.98 1.87
CA VAL A 509 14.49 15.08 1.31
C VAL A 509 13.84 14.14 0.30
N THR A 510 14.50 13.94 -0.83
CA THR A 510 14.05 13.02 -1.86
C THR A 510 14.52 11.60 -1.55
N VAL A 511 13.62 10.64 -1.71
CA VAL A 511 13.89 9.21 -1.52
C VAL A 511 13.37 8.40 -2.71
N VAL A 512 14.13 7.39 -3.12
CA VAL A 512 13.76 6.46 -4.21
C VAL A 512 13.95 5.02 -3.77
N TRP A 513 12.94 4.18 -3.87
CA TRP A 513 13.02 2.75 -3.56
C TRP A 513 12.21 1.94 -4.55
N THR A 514 12.43 0.63 -4.56
CA THR A 514 11.64 -0.30 -5.35
C THR A 514 10.75 -1.09 -4.40
N ARG A 515 9.50 -1.32 -4.78
CA ARG A 515 8.52 -2.11 -4.02
C ARG A 515 7.86 -3.17 -4.90
N VAL A 516 7.24 -4.17 -4.26
CA VAL A 516 6.19 -5.00 -4.85
C VAL A 516 4.85 -4.37 -4.53
N ARG A 517 3.97 -4.27 -5.52
CA ARG A 517 2.58 -3.90 -5.34
C ARG A 517 1.69 -5.10 -5.66
N ARG A 518 0.87 -5.50 -4.69
CA ARG A 518 -0.19 -6.48 -4.87
C ARG A 518 -1.50 -5.77 -5.25
N SER A 519 -2.20 -6.31 -6.22
CA SER A 519 -3.57 -5.90 -6.56
C SER A 519 -4.37 -7.08 -7.09
N SER A 520 -5.69 -6.98 -7.04
CA SER A 520 -6.57 -7.98 -7.64
C SER A 520 -6.36 -8.06 -9.16
N GLY A 521 -6.40 -9.27 -9.70
CA GLY A 521 -6.42 -9.48 -11.14
C GLY A 521 -7.77 -9.12 -11.77
N ARG A 522 -8.03 -9.67 -12.96
CA ARG A 522 -9.29 -9.45 -13.71
C ARG A 522 -10.03 -10.75 -14.03
N GLY A 523 -9.64 -11.87 -13.42
CA GLY A 523 -10.19 -13.20 -13.71
C GLY A 523 -9.12 -14.28 -13.87
N GLY A 524 -9.58 -15.51 -14.13
CA GLY A 524 -8.73 -16.66 -14.44
C GLY A 524 -8.01 -16.54 -15.78
N ALA A 525 -7.08 -17.45 -16.02
CA ALA A 525 -6.28 -17.51 -17.23
C ALA A 525 -6.52 -18.84 -17.97
N ALA A 526 -6.35 -18.83 -19.29
CA ALA A 526 -6.45 -20.03 -20.11
C ALA A 526 -5.11 -20.25 -20.81
N SER A 527 -4.35 -21.23 -20.34
CA SER A 527 -3.04 -21.60 -20.90
C SER A 527 -3.15 -22.22 -22.30
N GLY A 528 -4.33 -22.74 -22.65
CA GLY A 528 -4.50 -23.54 -23.86
C GLY A 528 -3.83 -24.91 -23.77
N LEU A 529 -3.43 -25.34 -22.57
CA LEU A 529 -2.91 -26.66 -22.31
C LEU A 529 -3.97 -27.71 -22.65
N ARG A 530 -3.58 -28.70 -23.43
CA ARG A 530 -4.42 -29.79 -23.94
C ARG A 530 -3.64 -31.08 -23.81
N PHE A 531 -4.30 -32.09 -23.27
CA PHE A 531 -3.77 -33.43 -23.12
C PHE A 531 -4.40 -34.37 -24.14
N ASP A 532 -3.73 -35.47 -24.45
CA ASP A 532 -4.24 -36.58 -25.25
C ASP A 532 -4.78 -36.15 -26.63
N GLN A 533 -3.98 -35.39 -27.38
CA GLN A 533 -4.39 -34.88 -28.69
C GLN A 533 -4.06 -35.86 -29.81
N ALA A 534 -5.05 -36.20 -30.63
CA ALA A 534 -4.84 -36.76 -31.97
C ALA A 534 -4.82 -35.61 -32.99
N LEU A 535 -3.65 -35.28 -33.53
CA LEU A 535 -3.50 -34.19 -34.50
C LEU A 535 -3.37 -34.76 -35.91
N PRO A 536 -4.09 -34.23 -36.91
CA PRO A 536 -3.98 -34.71 -38.27
C PRO A 536 -2.56 -34.48 -38.80
N ILE A 537 -2.00 -35.47 -39.49
CA ILE A 537 -0.74 -35.29 -40.21
C ILE A 537 -1.07 -34.53 -41.50
N LYS A 538 -0.56 -33.30 -41.65
CA LYS A 538 -0.69 -32.56 -42.92
C LYS A 538 0.13 -33.31 -43.98
N LYS A 539 -0.55 -34.00 -44.89
CA LYS A 539 0.06 -34.47 -46.15
C LYS A 539 0.48 -33.21 -46.95
N PRO A 540 1.69 -33.22 -47.54
CA PRO A 540 2.27 -32.04 -48.20
C PRO A 540 1.42 -31.49 -49.35
#